data_AF-A0ABD5AYA4-F1
#
_entry.id   AF-A0ABD5AYA4-F1
#
_cell.length_a   1.000
_cell.length_b   1.000
_cell.length_c   1.000
_cell.angle_alpha   90.00
_cell.angle_beta   90.00
_cell.angle_gamma   90.00
#
_symmetry.space_group_name_H-M   'P 1'
#
loop_
_entity.id
_entity.type
_entity.pdbx_description
1 polymer ?
#
loop_
_entity_poly.entity_id
_entity_poly.type
_entity_poly.pdbx_seq_one_letter_code
_entity_poly.pdbx_strand_id
1 'polypeptide(L)' 'MWTVTKIRTDYEGWWLFEDWKNHIIETYCFDTYDSFLKNYEKLIKEAKANYDNCIVGKYNMYAFYNNC' A
#
# COMPACT_ATOMS: atom_id res chain seq x y z
N MET A 1 16.58 -7.50 -1.61
CA MET A 1 15.22 -7.87 -2.05
C MET A 1 14.26 -6.87 -1.45
N TRP A 2 13.48 -6.20 -2.29
CA TRP A 2 12.52 -5.17 -1.92
C TRP A 2 11.10 -5.70 -2.15
N THR A 3 10.16 -5.31 -1.29
CA THR A 3 8.78 -5.80 -1.36
C THR A 3 7.81 -4.64 -1.25
N VAL A 4 6.83 -4.60 -2.16
CA VAL A 4 5.62 -3.78 -2.01
C VAL A 4 4.47 -4.71 -1.66
N THR A 5 3.77 -4.39 -0.58
CA THR A 5 2.62 -5.17 -0.13
C THR A 5 1.40 -4.27 -0.11
N LYS A 6 0.33 -4.76 -0.71
CA LYS A 6 -0.98 -4.12 -0.66
C LYS A 6 -1.89 -4.95 0.23
N ILE A 7 -2.58 -4.25 1.12
CA ILE A 7 -3.51 -4.87 2.05
C ILE A 7 -4.90 -4.26 1.89
N ARG A 8 -5.92 -4.97 2.36
CA ARG A 8 -7.28 -4.43 2.49
C ARG A 8 -7.77 -4.64 3.91
N THR A 9 -8.15 -3.54 4.55
CA THR A 9 -8.61 -3.49 5.94
C THR A 9 -9.64 -2.37 6.10
N ASP A 10 -10.40 -2.43 7.19
CA ASP A 10 -11.47 -1.48 7.49
C ASP A 10 -10.97 -0.28 8.35
N TYR A 11 -9.68 -0.22 8.69
CA TYR A 11 -9.11 0.82 9.56
C TYR A 11 -7.63 1.15 9.29
N GLU A 12 -7.20 2.38 9.61
CA GLU A 12 -5.79 2.79 9.62
C GLU A 12 -5.02 2.28 10.84
N GLY A 13 -3.69 2.22 10.76
CA GLY A 13 -2.85 1.70 11.85
C GLY A 13 -2.80 0.17 11.91
N TRP A 14 -3.30 -0.51 10.88
CA TRP A 14 -3.30 -1.97 10.73
C TRP A 14 -1.92 -2.61 10.91
N TRP A 15 -0.83 -1.90 10.60
CA TRP A 15 0.53 -2.41 10.74
C TRP A 15 0.97 -2.60 12.20
N LEU A 16 0.17 -2.12 13.16
CA LEU A 16 0.40 -2.32 14.60
C LEU A 16 -0.06 -3.70 15.09
N PHE A 17 -0.92 -4.40 14.34
CA PHE A 17 -1.50 -5.68 14.75
C PHE A 17 -0.74 -6.84 14.10
N GLU A 18 -0.47 -7.92 14.82
CA GLU A 18 0.34 -9.04 14.32
C GLU A 18 -0.29 -9.78 13.13
N ASP A 19 -1.61 -9.77 13.05
CA ASP A 19 -2.42 -10.45 12.03
C ASP A 19 -2.53 -9.66 10.72
N TRP A 20 -1.90 -8.48 10.61
CA TRP A 20 -1.96 -7.63 9.42
C TRP A 20 -1.60 -8.38 8.12
N LYS A 21 -0.72 -9.39 8.22
CA LYS A 21 -0.31 -10.21 7.08
C LYS A 21 -1.46 -11.03 6.48
N ASN A 22 -2.49 -11.33 7.27
CA ASN A 22 -3.68 -12.03 6.80
C ASN A 22 -4.54 -11.16 5.87
N HIS A 23 -4.32 -9.84 5.89
CA HIS A 23 -5.03 -8.86 5.06
C HIS A 23 -4.30 -8.52 3.76
N ILE A 24 -3.16 -9.18 3.49
CA ILE A 24 -2.40 -8.98 2.25
C ILE A 24 -3.20 -9.54 1.07
N ILE A 25 -3.45 -8.68 0.09
CA ILE A 25 -4.13 -9.06 -1.16
C ILE A 25 -3.16 -9.15 -2.34
N GLU A 26 -2.07 -8.39 -2.33
CA GLU A 26 -1.05 -8.41 -3.39
C GLU A 26 0.34 -8.20 -2.79
N THR A 27 1.34 -8.89 -3.34
CA THR A 27 2.76 -8.71 -2.98
C THR A 27 3.61 -8.72 -4.24
N TYR A 28 4.48 -7.72 -4.35
CA TYR A 28 5.42 -7.56 -5.45
C TYR A 28 6.84 -7.59 -4.90
N CYS A 29 7.69 -8.44 -5.49
CA CYS A 29 9.08 -8.59 -5.10
C CYS A 29 10.00 -8.06 -6.19
N PHE A 30 11.06 -7.36 -5.78
CA PHE A 30 12.00 -6.71 -6.67
C PHE A 30 13.44 -6.93 -6.20
N ASP A 31 14.35 -7.11 -7.15
CA ASP A 31 15.77 -7.30 -6.85
C ASP A 31 16.49 -5.97 -6.64
N THR A 32 16.02 -4.90 -7.28
CA THR A 32 16.63 -3.56 -7.23
C THR A 32 15.71 -2.52 -6.60
N TYR A 33 16.31 -1.52 -5.97
CA TYR A 33 15.56 -0.40 -5.40
C TYR A 33 14.80 0.40 -6.47
N ASP A 34 15.42 0.63 -7.64
CA ASP A 34 14.79 1.41 -8.72
C ASP A 34 13.53 0.73 -9.27
N SER A 35 13.55 -0.60 -9.43
CA SER A 35 12.38 -1.34 -9.89
C SER A 35 11.25 -1.34 -8.86
N PHE A 36 11.61 -1.46 -7.57
CA PHE A 36 10.69 -1.28 -6.45
C PHE A 36 10.05 0.12 -6.47
N LEU A 37 10.87 1.18 -6.52
CA LEU A 37 10.39 2.56 -6.43
C LEU A 37 9.46 2.89 -7.59
N LYS A 38 9.86 2.50 -8.82
CA LYS A 38 9.03 2.68 -10.02
C LYS A 38 7.68 1.98 -9.91
N ASN A 39 7.65 0.76 -9.35
CA ASN A 39 6.38 0.04 -9.15
C ASN A 39 5.54 0.69 -8.04
N TYR A 40 6.18 1.12 -6.94
CA TYR A 40 5.50 1.78 -5.84
C TYR A 40 4.79 3.07 -6.27
N GLU A 41 5.50 3.93 -7.00
CA GLU A 41 4.94 5.17 -7.56
C GLU A 41 3.80 4.90 -8.56
N LYS A 42 3.96 3.85 -9.39
CA LYS A 42 2.92 3.42 -10.32
C LYS A 42 1.64 3.02 -9.57
N LEU A 43 1.74 2.17 -8.55
CA LEU A 43 0.60 1.73 -7.75
C LEU A 43 -0.10 2.89 -7.05
N ILE A 44 0.66 3.85 -6.50
CA ILE A 44 0.11 5.07 -5.91
C ILE A 44 -0.68 5.88 -6.95
N LYS A 45 -0.12 6.05 -8.16
CA LYS A 45 -0.80 6.79 -9.24
C LYS A 45 -2.09 6.10 -9.66
N GLU A 46 -2.07 4.78 -9.80
CA GLU A 46 -3.26 3.99 -10.11
C GLU A 46 -4.31 4.10 -9.01
N ALA A 47 -3.91 4.00 -7.74
CA ALA A 47 -4.84 4.14 -6.61
C ALA A 47 -5.46 5.54 -6.56
N LYS A 48 -4.68 6.61 -6.75
CA LYS A 48 -5.20 7.99 -6.84
C LYS A 48 -6.21 8.21 -7.96
N ALA A 49 -6.18 7.39 -9.01
CA ALA A 49 -7.15 7.45 -10.11
C ALA A 49 -8.44 6.66 -9.83
N ASN A 50 -8.41 5.73 -8.86
CA ASN A 50 -9.52 4.81 -8.56
C ASN A 50 -10.20 5.09 -7.21
N TYR A 51 -9.60 5.93 -6.36
CA TYR A 51 -10.12 6.29 -5.04
C TYR A 51 -10.18 7.80 -4.85
N ASP A 52 -11.25 8.27 -4.22
CA ASP A 52 -11.52 9.69 -3.98
C ASP A 52 -10.65 10.26 -2.85
N ASN A 53 -10.33 9.42 -1.85
CA ASN A 53 -9.57 9.84 -0.67
C ASN A 53 -8.23 9.10 -0.56
N CYS A 54 -7.24 9.83 -0.05
CA CYS A 54 -5.89 9.35 0.18
C CYS A 54 -5.35 9.96 1.47
N ILE A 55 -4.82 9.12 2.36
CA ILE A 55 -4.09 9.54 3.56
C ILE A 55 -2.67 8.98 3.47
N VAL A 56 -1.69 9.81 3.84
CA VAL A 56 -0.29 9.40 3.94
C VAL A 56 0.06 9.29 5.42
N GLY A 57 0.24 8.06 5.88
CA GLY A 57 0.62 7.73 7.24
C GLY A 57 2.13 7.84 7.48
N LYS A 58 2.57 7.34 8.65
CA LYS A 58 3.99 7.24 8.98
C LYS A 58 4.73 6.40 7.93
N TYR A 59 6.01 6.70 7.73
CA TYR A 59 6.90 5.98 6.81
C TYR A 59 6.42 5.97 5.36
N ASN A 60 5.67 6.99 4.92
CA ASN A 60 5.12 7.10 3.57
C ASN A 60 4.21 5.91 3.17
N MET A 61 3.49 5.33 4.14
CA MET A 61 2.44 4.35 3.85
C MET A 61 1.18 5.07 3.37
N TYR A 62 0.62 4.62 2.26
CA TYR A 62 -0.58 5.22 1.68
C TYR A 62 -1.82 4.38 1.99
N ALA A 63 -2.87 5.05 2.46
CA ALA A 63 -4.21 4.49 2.60
C ALA A 63 -5.13 5.17 1.59
N PHE A 64 -5.89 4.37 0.83
CA PHE A 64 -6.84 4.85 -0.18
C PHE A 64 -8.22 4.29 0.11
N TYR A 65 -9.25 5.13 0.01
CA TYR A 65 -10.63 4.73 0.29
C TYR A 65 -11.63 5.66 -0.40
N ASN A 66 -12.85 5.16 -0.57
CA ASN A 66 -14.01 5.97 -0.97
C ASN A 66 -14.90 6.14 0.25
N ASN A 67 -15.56 7.30 0.37
CA ASN A 67 -16.58 7.45 1.39
C ASN A 67 -17.77 6.55 1.02
N CYS A 68 -18.32 5.84 2.00
CA CYS A 68 -19.59 5.12 1.83
C CYS A 68 -20.75 6.11 1.71
#